data_AF-A0A6G0Y2I5-F1
#
_entry.id   AF-A0A6G0Y2I5-F1
#
_cell.length_a   1.000
_cell.length_b   1.000
_cell.length_c   1.000
_cell.angle_alpha   90.00
_cell.angle_beta   90.00
_cell.angle_gamma   90.00
#
_symmetry.space_group_name_H-M   'P 1'
#
loop_
_entity.id
_entity.type
_entity.pdbx_description
1 polymer ?
#
loop_
_entity_poly.entity_id
_entity_poly.type
_entity_poly.pdbx_seq_one_letter_code
_entity_poly.pdbx_strand_id
1 'polypeptide(L)'
;MVHVTCVAHGVHRVAEEIRGRFSNVDKLIVKVKQIFLKCPARVLFSKIKLQQYHYPPPSQPIITRWRTWVIAVSYYCEYFKEIKNIILELDPDDAISIKETQQILDDPSLETNLVFIHANYGYLPNTIKKLETQGLPLATSIEIVRNVCEKLSSLSGITSKLINDKFKNVLDKNKGFEVLQEVSNILSGDKIGANKLPEDLSIQESIYFKYAPITSVDVERSFSIYKNLLSSNRRSFGFENLKKSFIVQCNHF
;
A
#
# COMPACT_ATOMS: atom_id res chain seq x y z
N MET A 1 20.88 -16.72 9.94
CA MET A 1 19.42 -16.48 9.70
C MET A 1 19.25 -15.09 9.12
N VAL A 2 18.71 -14.96 7.91
CA VAL A 2 18.60 -13.65 7.23
C VAL A 2 17.37 -12.89 7.75
N HIS A 3 17.60 -11.77 8.45
CA HIS A 3 16.52 -10.91 8.92
C HIS A 3 16.14 -9.87 7.85
N VAL A 4 14.92 -9.98 7.31
CA VAL A 4 14.41 -9.10 6.25
C VAL A 4 13.26 -8.26 6.80
N THR A 5 13.37 -6.94 6.67
CA THR A 5 12.21 -6.07 6.97
C THR A 5 11.24 -6.08 5.79
N CYS A 6 9.93 -5.98 6.08
CA CYS A 6 8.90 -6.13 5.06
C CYS A 6 9.02 -5.07 3.96
N VAL A 7 9.33 -5.49 2.72
CA VAL A 7 9.51 -4.57 1.59
C VAL A 7 8.20 -3.89 1.19
N ALA A 8 7.07 -4.59 1.30
CA ALA A 8 5.75 -3.98 1.07
C ALA A 8 5.51 -2.81 2.05
N HIS A 9 5.87 -2.98 3.33
CA HIS A 9 5.88 -1.89 4.30
C HIS A 9 6.89 -0.79 3.93
N GLY A 10 8.05 -1.15 3.39
CA GLY A 10 9.00 -0.19 2.83
C GLY A 10 8.37 0.71 1.76
N VAL A 11 7.63 0.13 0.81
CA VAL A 11 6.90 0.88 -0.22
C VAL A 11 5.76 1.70 0.41
N HIS A 12 5.10 1.24 1.48
CA HIS A 12 4.14 2.07 2.23
C HIS A 12 4.78 3.35 2.77
N ARG A 13 5.98 3.26 3.32
CA ARG A 13 6.68 4.44 3.88
C ARG A 13 7.01 5.48 2.81
N VAL A 14 7.15 5.07 1.55
CA VAL A 14 7.28 5.99 0.41
C VAL A 14 5.96 6.68 0.11
N ALA A 15 4.84 5.95 0.16
CA ALA A 15 3.51 6.55 -0.01
C ALA A 15 3.19 7.58 1.09
N GLU A 16 3.60 7.34 2.34
CA GLU A 16 3.49 8.33 3.42
C GLU A 16 4.36 9.57 3.16
N GLU A 17 5.55 9.40 2.58
CA GLU A 17 6.39 10.54 2.18
C GLU A 17 5.73 11.36 1.07
N ILE A 18 5.13 10.71 0.07
CA ILE A 18 4.35 11.37 -0.99
C ILE A 18 3.22 12.17 -0.34
N ARG A 19 2.40 11.53 0.49
CA ARG A 19 1.29 12.17 1.20
C ARG A 19 1.73 13.40 2.00
N GLY A 20 2.83 13.30 2.74
CA GLY A 20 3.39 14.40 3.54
C GLY A 20 3.80 15.62 2.71
N ARG A 21 4.13 15.45 1.42
CA ARG A 21 4.50 16.56 0.52
C ARG A 21 3.33 17.22 -0.18
N PHE A 22 2.16 16.60 -0.21
CA PHE A 22 0.96 17.12 -0.86
C PHE A 22 -0.14 17.40 0.16
N SER A 23 0.12 18.35 1.06
CA SER A 23 -0.77 18.67 2.18
C SER A 23 -2.16 19.15 1.73
N ASN A 24 -2.28 19.83 0.59
CA ASN A 24 -3.57 20.26 0.05
C ASN A 24 -4.42 19.07 -0.43
N VAL A 25 -3.81 18.12 -1.12
CA VAL A 25 -4.46 16.86 -1.54
C VAL A 25 -4.85 16.02 -0.33
N ASP A 26 -3.99 15.92 0.69
CA ASP A 26 -4.33 15.20 1.91
C ASP A 26 -5.51 15.85 2.65
N LYS A 27 -5.49 17.18 2.78
CA LYS A 27 -6.61 17.94 3.37
C LYS A 27 -7.90 17.69 2.60
N LEU A 28 -7.89 17.71 1.26
CA LEU A 28 -9.06 17.39 0.45
C LEU A 28 -9.64 16.02 0.84
N ILE A 29 -8.83 14.96 0.80
CA ILE A 29 -9.28 13.59 1.08
C ILE A 29 -9.85 13.47 2.50
N VAL A 30 -9.20 14.08 3.48
CA VAL A 30 -9.66 14.06 4.88
C VAL A 30 -10.98 14.81 5.03
N LYS A 31 -11.12 16.00 4.43
CA LYS A 31 -12.33 16.83 4.58
C LYS A 31 -13.52 16.25 3.83
N VAL A 32 -13.32 15.73 2.62
CA VAL A 32 -14.38 15.04 1.88
C VAL A 32 -14.85 13.78 2.63
N LYS A 33 -13.94 13.02 3.25
CA LYS A 33 -14.36 11.93 4.15
C LYS A 33 -15.28 12.46 5.25
N GLN A 34 -14.91 13.55 5.92
CA GLN A 34 -15.68 14.11 7.04
C GLN A 34 -17.09 14.53 6.63
N ILE A 35 -17.26 15.06 5.41
CA ILE A 35 -18.59 15.36 4.85
C ILE A 35 -19.48 14.11 4.86
N PHE A 36 -18.96 12.96 4.43
CA PHE A 36 -19.80 11.77 4.23
C PHE A 36 -19.84 10.79 5.42
N LEU A 37 -18.85 10.80 6.32
CA LEU A 37 -18.64 9.74 7.34
C LEU A 37 -19.83 9.48 8.27
N LYS A 38 -20.69 10.49 8.52
CA LYS A 38 -21.81 10.38 9.49
C LYS A 38 -23.13 11.00 9.01
N CYS A 39 -23.26 11.27 7.72
CA CYS A 39 -24.48 11.88 7.18
C CYS A 39 -25.06 11.00 6.05
N PRO A 40 -26.00 10.09 6.37
CA PRO A 40 -26.62 9.22 5.37
C PRO A 40 -27.29 9.98 4.23
N ALA A 41 -27.89 11.14 4.52
CA ALA A 41 -28.50 12.00 3.52
C ALA A 41 -27.49 12.50 2.47
N ARG A 42 -26.31 12.99 2.90
CA ARG A 42 -25.24 13.41 1.98
C ARG A 42 -24.65 12.24 1.18
N VAL A 43 -24.53 11.06 1.79
CA VAL A 43 -24.11 9.84 1.08
C VAL A 43 -25.13 9.45 0.01
N LEU A 44 -26.42 9.49 0.33
CA LEU A 44 -27.49 9.18 -0.62
C LEU A 44 -27.53 10.21 -1.77
N PHE A 45 -27.46 11.50 -1.45
CA PHE A 45 -27.38 12.58 -2.42
C PHE A 45 -26.22 12.38 -3.41
N SER A 46 -25.00 12.15 -2.89
CA SER A 46 -23.83 11.88 -3.71
C SER A 46 -24.01 10.64 -4.60
N LYS A 47 -24.58 9.55 -4.07
CA LYS A 47 -24.85 8.33 -4.86
C LYS A 47 -25.82 8.60 -6.01
N ILE A 48 -26.92 9.32 -5.76
CA ILE A 48 -27.91 9.64 -6.79
C ILE A 48 -27.26 10.48 -7.90
N LYS A 49 -26.47 11.49 -7.52
CA LYS A 49 -25.73 12.33 -8.49
C LYS A 49 -24.76 11.48 -9.32
N LEU A 50 -23.92 10.66 -8.69
CA LEU A 50 -22.98 9.80 -9.42
C LEU A 50 -23.69 8.81 -10.36
N GLN A 51 -24.83 8.26 -9.93
CA GLN A 51 -25.65 7.37 -10.77
C GLN A 51 -26.28 8.09 -11.96
N GLN A 52 -26.76 9.32 -11.79
CA GLN A 52 -27.33 10.14 -12.87
C GLN A 52 -26.32 10.35 -14.02
N TYR A 53 -25.03 10.43 -13.67
CA TYR A 53 -23.96 10.59 -14.64
C TYR A 53 -23.24 9.28 -15.02
N HIS A 54 -23.79 8.12 -14.63
CA HIS A 54 -23.22 6.78 -14.89
C HIS A 54 -21.79 6.55 -14.38
N TYR A 55 -21.38 7.21 -13.29
CA TYR A 55 -20.04 7.06 -12.72
C TYR A 55 -19.99 5.98 -11.63
N PRO A 56 -18.84 5.29 -11.47
CA PRO A 56 -18.69 4.34 -10.39
C PRO A 56 -18.73 5.07 -9.05
N PRO A 57 -19.44 4.53 -8.04
CA PRO A 57 -19.35 5.05 -6.69
C PRO A 57 -17.89 4.99 -6.23
N PRO A 58 -17.44 5.91 -5.37
CA PRO A 58 -16.10 5.84 -4.80
C PRO A 58 -15.91 4.44 -4.23
N SER A 59 -14.80 3.79 -4.60
CA SER A 59 -14.41 2.51 -4.00
C SER A 59 -14.49 2.71 -2.49
N GLN A 60 -15.37 1.95 -1.83
CA GLN A 60 -15.81 2.27 -0.47
C GLN A 60 -14.63 2.68 0.43
N PRO A 61 -14.70 3.85 1.10
CA PRO A 61 -13.58 4.34 1.88
C PRO A 61 -13.43 3.52 3.17
N ILE A 62 -12.71 2.41 3.10
CA ILE A 62 -12.09 1.80 4.29
C ILE A 62 -10.82 2.59 4.57
N ILE A 63 -11.01 3.74 5.24
CA ILE A 63 -9.94 4.67 5.63
C ILE A 63 -9.27 4.13 6.88
N THR A 64 -8.63 2.98 6.74
CA THR A 64 -7.76 2.39 7.77
C THR A 64 -6.44 1.85 7.20
N ARG A 65 -6.16 1.98 5.89
CA ARG A 65 -4.88 1.56 5.28
C ARG A 65 -4.39 2.58 4.24
N TRP A 66 -3.09 2.93 4.25
CA TRP A 66 -2.43 3.90 3.35
C TRP A 66 -2.63 3.60 1.84
N ARG A 67 -2.81 2.31 1.48
CA ARG A 67 -3.17 1.85 0.13
C ARG A 67 -4.39 2.63 -0.38
N THR A 68 -5.31 2.92 0.53
CA THR A 68 -6.54 3.66 0.28
C THR A 68 -6.29 5.13 -0.04
N TRP A 69 -5.19 5.76 0.41
CA TRP A 69 -4.93 7.18 0.11
C TRP A 69 -4.53 7.39 -1.35
N VAL A 70 -3.53 6.65 -1.87
CA VAL A 70 -3.14 6.79 -3.29
C VAL A 70 -4.26 6.33 -4.23
N ILE A 71 -5.03 5.31 -3.84
CA ILE A 71 -6.26 4.92 -4.55
C ILE A 71 -7.27 6.05 -4.54
N ALA A 72 -7.51 6.69 -3.38
CA ALA A 72 -8.40 7.84 -3.30
C ALA A 72 -7.90 8.97 -4.20
N VAL A 73 -6.63 9.36 -4.13
CA VAL A 73 -6.06 10.38 -5.03
C VAL A 73 -6.33 10.06 -6.49
N SER A 74 -6.13 8.80 -6.89
CA SER A 74 -6.40 8.37 -8.27
C SER A 74 -7.88 8.52 -8.63
N TYR A 75 -8.78 8.14 -7.73
CA TYR A 75 -10.22 8.34 -7.89
C TYR A 75 -10.59 9.84 -8.00
N TYR A 76 -10.08 10.68 -7.11
CA TYR A 76 -10.32 12.13 -7.17
C TYR A 76 -9.72 12.76 -8.42
N CYS A 77 -8.59 12.27 -8.92
CA CYS A 77 -8.02 12.73 -10.19
C CYS A 77 -8.91 12.38 -11.38
N GLU A 78 -9.48 11.17 -11.39
CA GLU A 78 -10.31 10.67 -12.49
C GLU A 78 -11.70 11.33 -12.52
N TYR A 79 -12.28 11.62 -11.35
CA TYR A 79 -13.64 12.15 -11.19
C TYR A 79 -13.67 13.54 -10.55
N PHE A 80 -12.63 14.36 -10.79
CA PHE A 80 -12.45 15.63 -10.06
C PHE A 80 -13.62 16.60 -10.27
N LYS A 81 -14.05 16.78 -11.52
CA LYS A 81 -15.09 17.76 -11.88
C LYS A 81 -16.43 17.42 -11.27
N GLU A 82 -16.77 16.13 -11.28
CA GLU A 82 -18.00 15.56 -10.75
C GLU A 82 -18.06 15.73 -9.24
N ILE A 83 -16.97 15.37 -8.57
CA ILE A 83 -16.85 15.51 -7.11
C ILE A 83 -16.90 16.99 -6.72
N LYS A 84 -16.20 17.86 -7.46
CA LYS A 84 -16.23 19.31 -7.25
C LYS A 84 -17.66 19.84 -7.36
N ASN A 85 -18.40 19.47 -8.40
CA ASN A 85 -19.80 19.88 -8.57
C ASN A 85 -20.68 19.42 -7.41
N ILE A 86 -20.57 18.15 -6.99
CA ILE A 86 -21.32 17.61 -5.86
C ILE A 86 -21.04 18.41 -4.58
N ILE A 87 -19.78 18.76 -4.32
CA ILE A 87 -19.39 19.51 -3.11
C ILE A 87 -19.85 20.97 -3.17
N LEU A 88 -19.84 21.59 -4.36
CA LEU A 88 -20.31 22.97 -4.55
C LEU A 88 -21.83 23.11 -4.40
N GLU A 89 -22.60 22.03 -4.64
CA GLU A 89 -24.05 22.00 -4.38
C GLU A 89 -24.42 21.89 -2.89
N LEU A 90 -23.46 21.56 -2.01
CA LEU A 90 -23.71 21.47 -0.57
C LEU A 90 -23.66 22.85 0.08
N ASP A 91 -24.51 23.07 1.08
CA ASP A 91 -24.53 24.31 1.86
C ASP A 91 -23.25 24.42 2.72
N PRO A 92 -22.41 25.48 2.56
CA PRO A 92 -21.24 25.69 3.41
C PRO A 92 -21.58 25.83 4.90
N ASP A 93 -22.78 26.27 5.25
CA ASP A 93 -23.19 26.50 6.64
C ASP A 93 -23.67 25.21 7.34
N ASP A 94 -23.95 24.14 6.58
CA ASP A 94 -24.34 22.82 7.13
C ASP A 94 -23.21 22.15 7.92
N ALA A 95 -21.95 22.37 7.53
CA ALA A 95 -20.79 21.84 8.23
C ALA A 95 -19.50 22.57 7.87
N ILE A 96 -18.65 22.81 8.88
CA ILE A 96 -17.30 23.37 8.71
C ILE A 96 -16.50 22.60 7.65
N SER A 97 -16.62 21.27 7.61
CA SER A 97 -15.92 20.45 6.61
C SER A 97 -16.36 20.73 5.17
N ILE A 98 -17.61 21.16 4.93
CA ILE A 98 -18.08 21.54 3.59
C ILE A 98 -17.39 22.84 3.18
N LYS A 99 -17.52 23.87 4.01
CA LYS A 99 -16.91 25.20 3.78
C LYS A 99 -15.41 25.10 3.52
N GLU A 100 -14.68 24.36 4.36
CA GLU A 100 -13.24 24.14 4.15
C GLU A 100 -12.94 23.35 2.88
N THR A 101 -13.77 22.36 2.51
CA THR A 101 -13.54 21.61 1.26
C THR A 101 -13.77 22.49 0.04
N GLN A 102 -14.81 23.34 0.05
CA GLN A 102 -15.07 24.30 -1.04
C GLN A 102 -13.87 25.25 -1.22
N GLN A 103 -13.31 25.79 -0.13
CA GLN A 103 -12.09 26.61 -0.18
C GLN A 103 -10.88 25.85 -0.73
N ILE A 104 -10.72 24.57 -0.39
CA ILE A 104 -9.64 23.74 -0.94
C ILE A 104 -9.83 23.53 -2.45
N LEU A 105 -11.07 23.40 -2.94
CA LEU A 105 -11.38 23.21 -4.36
C LEU A 105 -11.10 24.45 -5.23
N ASP A 106 -10.87 25.61 -4.61
CA ASP A 106 -10.47 26.86 -5.26
C ASP A 106 -8.94 26.98 -5.41
N ASP A 107 -8.15 26.11 -4.77
CA ASP A 107 -6.69 26.08 -4.91
C ASP A 107 -6.29 25.69 -6.35
N PRO A 108 -5.65 26.58 -7.13
CA PRO A 108 -5.29 26.31 -8.51
C PRO A 108 -4.24 25.20 -8.64
N SER A 109 -3.51 24.87 -7.57
CA SER A 109 -2.50 23.81 -7.57
C SER A 109 -3.10 22.41 -7.33
N LEU A 110 -4.34 22.32 -6.86
CA LEU A 110 -4.94 21.05 -6.42
C LEU A 110 -5.07 20.04 -7.56
N GLU A 111 -5.66 20.45 -8.69
CA GLU A 111 -5.83 19.58 -9.87
C GLU A 111 -4.47 19.11 -10.41
N THR A 112 -3.52 20.03 -10.50
CA THR A 112 -2.15 19.72 -10.96
C THR A 112 -1.47 18.72 -10.02
N ASN A 113 -1.63 18.87 -8.71
CA ASN A 113 -1.09 17.94 -7.71
C ASN A 113 -1.75 16.56 -7.79
N LEU A 114 -3.08 16.49 -7.96
CA LEU A 114 -3.81 15.23 -8.16
C LEU A 114 -3.30 14.47 -9.39
N VAL A 115 -3.19 15.17 -10.53
CA VAL A 115 -2.66 14.62 -11.78
C VAL A 115 -1.22 14.13 -11.61
N PHE A 116 -0.37 14.95 -11.00
CA PHE A 116 1.03 14.58 -10.74
C PHE A 116 1.14 13.31 -9.90
N ILE A 117 0.37 13.20 -8.81
CA ILE A 117 0.42 12.02 -7.94
C ILE A 117 -0.14 10.79 -8.65
N HIS A 118 -1.29 10.93 -9.32
CA HIS A 118 -1.92 9.82 -10.04
C HIS A 118 -1.00 9.26 -11.13
N ALA A 119 -0.47 10.12 -12.00
CA ALA A 119 0.39 9.71 -13.11
C ALA A 119 1.69 9.05 -12.64
N ASN A 120 2.33 9.59 -11.59
CA ASN A 120 3.67 9.16 -11.17
C ASN A 120 3.68 8.11 -10.06
N TYR A 121 2.62 8.00 -9.26
CA TYR A 121 2.59 7.13 -8.08
C TYR A 121 1.31 6.27 -7.97
N GLY A 122 0.33 6.44 -8.86
CA GLY A 122 -0.92 5.67 -8.88
C GLY A 122 -0.73 4.15 -9.03
N TYR A 123 0.44 3.70 -9.49
CA TYR A 123 0.77 2.28 -9.60
C TYR A 123 1.21 1.62 -8.27
N LEU A 124 1.62 2.39 -7.26
CA LEU A 124 2.16 1.86 -6.00
C LEU A 124 1.19 0.93 -5.25
N PRO A 125 -0.12 1.22 -5.15
CA PRO A 125 -1.08 0.26 -4.58
C PRO A 125 -1.04 -1.10 -5.27
N ASN A 126 -1.00 -1.14 -6.60
CA ASN A 126 -0.96 -2.39 -7.34
C ASN A 126 0.35 -3.16 -7.11
N THR A 127 1.48 -2.46 -7.08
CA THR A 127 2.79 -3.05 -6.72
C THR A 127 2.71 -3.76 -5.38
N ILE A 128 2.16 -3.11 -4.36
CA ILE A 128 2.07 -3.70 -3.04
C ILE A 128 1.10 -4.88 -3.03
N LYS A 129 0.01 -4.83 -3.81
CA LYS A 129 -0.90 -5.99 -3.96
C LYS A 129 -0.15 -7.22 -4.45
N LYS A 130 0.72 -7.02 -5.44
CA LYS A 130 1.56 -8.08 -5.99
C LYS A 130 2.54 -8.61 -4.94
N LEU A 131 3.22 -7.73 -4.20
CA LEU A 131 4.15 -8.11 -3.13
C LEU A 131 3.47 -8.85 -1.95
N GLU A 132 2.18 -8.64 -1.72
CA GLU A 132 1.38 -9.32 -0.69
C GLU A 132 0.83 -10.69 -1.15
N THR A 133 1.02 -11.08 -2.41
CA THR A 133 0.53 -12.35 -2.97
C THR A 133 1.37 -13.52 -2.46
N GLN A 134 0.72 -14.62 -2.07
CA GLN A 134 1.39 -15.83 -1.56
C GLN A 134 2.09 -16.61 -2.66
N GLY A 135 3.17 -17.30 -2.31
CA GLY A 135 3.88 -18.20 -3.22
C GLY A 135 4.61 -17.50 -4.35
N LEU A 136 4.83 -16.19 -4.25
CA LEU A 136 5.56 -15.42 -5.25
C LEU A 136 7.04 -15.84 -5.24
N PRO A 137 7.64 -16.23 -6.39
CA PRO A 137 9.07 -16.54 -6.44
C PRO A 137 9.93 -15.34 -6.03
N LEU A 138 11.09 -15.61 -5.42
CA LEU A 138 12.01 -14.57 -4.95
C LEU A 138 12.44 -13.64 -6.10
N ALA A 139 12.84 -14.21 -7.24
CA ALA A 139 13.24 -13.46 -8.42
C ALA A 139 12.13 -12.51 -8.92
N THR A 140 10.88 -13.00 -9.00
CA THR A 140 9.73 -12.17 -9.37
C THR A 140 9.47 -11.07 -8.35
N SER A 141 9.66 -11.34 -7.07
CA SER A 141 9.49 -10.36 -6.00
C SER A 141 10.52 -9.24 -6.08
N ILE A 142 11.79 -9.56 -6.31
CA ILE A 142 12.87 -8.59 -6.49
C ILE A 142 12.65 -7.77 -7.76
N GLU A 143 12.20 -8.41 -8.84
CA GLU A 143 11.88 -7.76 -10.10
C GLU A 143 10.79 -6.69 -9.92
N ILE A 144 9.74 -6.97 -9.14
CA ILE A 144 8.73 -5.97 -8.80
C ILE A 144 9.34 -4.76 -8.09
N VAL A 145 10.27 -4.97 -7.15
CA VAL A 145 10.96 -3.88 -6.43
C VAL A 145 11.86 -3.09 -7.36
N ARG A 146 12.62 -3.77 -8.24
CA ARG A 146 13.47 -3.13 -9.26
C ARG A 146 12.66 -2.21 -10.18
N ASN A 147 11.49 -2.66 -10.64
CA ASN A 147 10.58 -1.84 -11.44
C ASN A 147 10.12 -0.58 -10.70
N VAL A 148 9.94 -0.62 -9.38
CA VAL A 148 9.65 0.58 -8.58
C VAL A 148 10.87 1.51 -8.55
N CYS A 149 12.07 0.97 -8.31
CA CYS A 149 13.31 1.76 -8.31
C CYS A 149 13.50 2.51 -9.62
N GLU A 150 13.26 1.84 -10.75
CA GLU A 150 13.41 2.42 -12.08
C GLU A 150 12.40 3.51 -12.34
N LYS A 151 11.11 3.24 -12.09
CA LYS A 151 10.05 4.24 -12.23
C LYS A 151 10.27 5.46 -11.34
N LEU A 152 10.79 5.30 -10.13
CA LEU A 152 11.11 6.43 -9.25
C LEU A 152 12.37 7.19 -9.70
N SER A 153 13.34 6.49 -10.29
CA SER A 153 14.59 7.09 -10.77
C SER A 153 14.45 7.81 -12.11
N SER A 154 13.46 7.44 -12.93
CA SER A 154 13.15 8.14 -14.18
C SER A 154 12.45 9.48 -13.98
N LEU A 155 11.91 9.75 -12.78
CA LEU A 155 11.20 11.00 -12.49
C LEU A 155 12.18 12.14 -12.22
N SER A 156 11.97 13.26 -12.90
CA SER A 156 12.71 14.51 -12.65
C SER A 156 11.97 15.41 -11.65
N GLY A 157 12.69 16.40 -11.12
CA GLY A 157 12.17 17.38 -10.17
C GLY A 157 12.55 17.12 -8.71
N ILE A 158 12.57 18.20 -7.93
CA ILE A 158 13.03 18.19 -6.52
C ILE A 158 12.18 17.24 -5.68
N THR A 159 10.85 17.34 -5.79
CA THR A 159 9.90 16.47 -5.06
C THR A 159 10.12 15.00 -5.39
N SER A 160 10.24 14.66 -6.68
CA SER A 160 10.49 13.29 -7.15
C SER A 160 11.80 12.73 -6.63
N LYS A 161 12.88 13.53 -6.69
CA LYS A 161 14.19 13.15 -6.17
C LYS A 161 14.13 12.80 -4.68
N LEU A 162 13.49 13.66 -3.88
CA LEU A 162 13.33 13.42 -2.46
C LEU A 162 12.46 12.18 -2.14
N ILE A 163 11.51 11.80 -3.02
CA ILE A 163 10.70 10.57 -2.87
C ILE A 163 11.57 9.34 -3.21
N ASN A 164 12.36 9.43 -4.28
CA ASN A 164 13.30 8.38 -4.66
C ASN A 164 14.37 8.15 -3.56
N ASP A 165 14.96 9.22 -3.03
CA ASP A 165 15.94 9.16 -1.95
C ASP A 165 15.36 8.49 -0.69
N LYS A 166 14.08 8.74 -0.38
CA LYS A 166 13.37 8.04 0.69
C LYS A 166 13.27 6.54 0.41
N PHE A 167 12.94 6.14 -0.81
CA PHE A 167 12.85 4.72 -1.17
C PHE A 167 14.21 4.02 -1.10
N LYS A 168 15.27 4.64 -1.64
CA LYS A 168 16.64 4.15 -1.54
C LYS A 168 17.05 3.95 -0.09
N ASN A 169 16.84 4.95 0.77
CA ASN A 169 17.15 4.86 2.20
C ASN A 169 16.44 3.69 2.90
N VAL A 170 15.17 3.43 2.53
CA VAL A 170 14.40 2.30 3.07
C VAL A 170 15.02 0.96 2.65
N LEU A 171 15.46 0.83 1.39
CA LEU A 171 16.11 -0.38 0.89
C LEU A 171 17.52 -0.56 1.48
N ASP A 172 18.32 0.51 1.54
CA ASP A 172 19.70 0.47 2.04
C ASP A 172 19.80 0.03 3.51
N LYS A 173 18.78 0.38 4.30
CA LYS A 173 18.63 -0.06 5.70
C LYS A 173 18.19 -1.52 5.82
N ASN A 174 17.67 -2.12 4.75
CA ASN A 174 17.19 -3.49 4.74
C ASN A 174 18.30 -4.45 4.30
N LYS A 175 19.29 -4.66 5.17
CA LYS A 175 20.44 -5.54 4.87
C LYS A 175 20.06 -6.97 4.51
N GLY A 176 18.97 -7.50 5.08
CA GLY A 176 18.45 -8.80 4.65
C GLY A 176 17.92 -8.81 3.22
N PHE A 177 17.33 -7.70 2.74
CA PHE A 177 16.89 -7.61 1.34
C PHE A 177 18.09 -7.57 0.39
N GLU A 178 19.18 -6.88 0.74
CA GLU A 178 20.43 -6.90 -0.01
C GLU A 178 20.98 -8.33 -0.17
N VAL A 179 20.97 -9.12 0.92
CA VAL A 179 21.36 -10.54 0.87
C VAL A 179 20.43 -11.34 -0.05
N LEU A 180 19.12 -11.12 0.03
CA LEU A 180 18.15 -11.80 -0.83
C LEU A 180 18.29 -11.42 -2.31
N GLN A 181 18.70 -10.19 -2.62
CA GLN A 181 19.04 -9.79 -3.99
C GLN A 181 20.21 -10.61 -4.52
N GLU A 182 21.27 -10.78 -3.73
CA GLU A 182 22.41 -11.61 -4.14
C GLU A 182 22.04 -13.09 -4.27
N VAL A 183 21.25 -13.64 -3.34
CA VAL A 183 20.71 -15.00 -3.47
C VAL A 183 19.89 -15.16 -4.75
N SER A 184 19.06 -14.18 -5.09
CA SER A 184 18.30 -14.21 -6.34
C SER A 184 19.21 -14.16 -7.58
N ASN A 185 20.28 -13.37 -7.56
CA ASN A 185 21.25 -13.32 -8.65
C ASN A 185 21.94 -14.68 -8.85
N ILE A 186 22.23 -15.41 -7.76
CA ILE A 186 22.76 -16.78 -7.80
C ILE A 186 21.74 -17.71 -8.47
N LEU A 187 20.47 -17.66 -8.02
CA LEU A 187 19.41 -18.55 -8.52
C LEU A 187 19.02 -18.27 -9.98
N SER A 188 19.14 -17.03 -10.44
CA SER A 188 18.87 -16.64 -11.83
C SER A 188 20.07 -16.83 -12.76
N GLY A 189 21.28 -16.95 -12.21
CA GLY A 189 22.53 -17.04 -12.99
C GLY A 189 23.09 -15.69 -13.46
N ASP A 190 22.56 -14.57 -12.98
CA ASP A 190 22.91 -13.21 -13.43
C ASP A 190 24.30 -12.74 -12.97
N LYS A 191 24.82 -13.32 -11.87
CA LYS A 191 26.17 -13.02 -11.35
C LYS A 191 26.86 -14.30 -10.86
N ILE A 192 27.55 -15.01 -11.74
CA ILE A 192 28.36 -16.18 -11.37
C ILE A 192 29.76 -15.70 -10.97
N GLY A 193 30.14 -15.85 -9.69
CA GLY A 193 31.52 -15.67 -9.22
C GLY A 193 31.86 -14.37 -8.46
N ALA A 194 30.91 -13.45 -8.23
CA ALA A 194 31.16 -12.18 -7.50
C ALA A 194 30.30 -11.98 -6.23
N ASN A 195 29.50 -12.98 -5.85
CA ASN A 195 28.44 -12.78 -4.85
C ASN A 195 28.99 -13.07 -3.46
N LYS A 196 29.12 -12.01 -2.65
CA LYS A 196 29.46 -12.14 -1.23
C LYS A 196 28.17 -12.36 -0.45
N LEU A 197 27.95 -13.60 -0.02
CA LEU A 197 26.95 -13.91 0.99
C LEU A 197 27.56 -13.70 2.39
N PRO A 198 26.73 -13.43 3.41
CA PRO A 198 27.17 -13.45 4.81
C PRO A 198 27.85 -14.78 5.17
N GLU A 199 28.82 -14.76 6.10
CA GLU A 199 29.54 -15.97 6.53
C GLU A 199 28.61 -17.05 7.10
N ASP A 200 27.45 -16.67 7.63
CA ASP A 200 26.43 -17.57 8.18
C ASP A 200 25.47 -18.15 7.14
N LEU A 201 25.67 -17.88 5.85
CA LEU A 201 24.86 -18.41 4.76
C LEU A 201 25.74 -19.05 3.69
N SER A 202 25.67 -20.38 3.57
CA SER A 202 26.38 -21.11 2.52
C SER A 202 25.73 -20.90 1.15
N ILE A 203 26.53 -21.01 0.09
CA ILE A 203 26.03 -20.90 -1.29
C ILE A 203 24.98 -21.98 -1.58
N GLN A 204 25.21 -23.21 -1.09
CA GLN A 204 24.32 -24.34 -1.29
C GLN A 204 22.94 -24.10 -0.68
N GLU A 205 22.85 -23.40 0.46
CA GLU A 205 21.56 -23.07 1.08
C GLU A 205 20.69 -22.15 0.22
N SER A 206 21.27 -21.42 -0.74
CA SER A 206 20.54 -20.56 -1.68
C SER A 206 19.43 -21.30 -2.42
N ILE A 207 19.56 -22.61 -2.67
CA ILE A 207 18.54 -23.41 -3.35
C ILE A 207 17.18 -23.39 -2.63
N TYR A 208 17.18 -23.20 -1.31
CA TYR A 208 15.97 -23.17 -0.48
C TYR A 208 15.27 -21.81 -0.50
N PHE A 209 15.88 -20.78 -1.08
CA PHE A 209 15.35 -19.41 -1.11
C PHE A 209 14.50 -19.11 -2.34
N LYS A 210 14.25 -20.09 -3.22
CA LYS A 210 13.47 -19.91 -4.46
C LYS A 210 12.12 -19.20 -4.24
N TYR A 211 11.49 -19.45 -3.09
CA TYR A 211 10.22 -18.83 -2.67
C TYR A 211 10.36 -18.06 -1.35
N ALA A 212 11.57 -17.60 -1.00
CA ALA A 212 11.78 -16.83 0.21
C ALA A 212 10.96 -15.52 0.17
N PRO A 213 10.12 -15.25 1.18
CA PRO A 213 9.31 -14.05 1.20
C PRO A 213 10.17 -12.82 1.49
N ILE A 214 9.93 -11.73 0.77
CA ILE A 214 10.51 -10.40 1.06
C ILE A 214 9.53 -9.51 1.86
N THR A 215 8.39 -10.07 2.27
CA THR A 215 7.34 -9.39 3.02
C THR A 215 6.96 -10.19 4.27
N SER A 216 6.45 -9.50 5.29
CA SER A 216 5.95 -10.10 6.52
C SER A 216 4.53 -10.66 6.38
N VAL A 217 3.94 -10.64 5.18
CA VAL A 217 2.49 -10.85 5.01
C VAL A 217 2.08 -12.27 5.38
N ASP A 218 2.91 -13.26 5.04
CA ASP A 218 2.64 -14.66 5.40
C ASP A 218 2.80 -14.91 6.90
N VAL A 219 3.73 -14.20 7.54
CA VAL A 219 3.89 -14.19 9.00
C VAL A 219 2.66 -13.56 9.66
N GLU A 220 2.20 -12.41 9.16
CA GLU A 220 1.00 -11.71 9.65
C GLU A 220 -0.27 -12.54 9.48
N ARG A 221 -0.44 -13.22 8.33
CA ARG A 221 -1.55 -14.16 8.09
C ARG A 221 -1.50 -15.32 9.07
N SER A 222 -0.33 -15.91 9.29
CA SER A 222 -0.14 -16.99 10.26
C SER A 222 -0.50 -16.53 11.68
N PHE A 223 -0.04 -15.36 12.10
CA PHE A 223 -0.45 -14.77 13.38
C PHE A 223 -1.96 -14.53 13.46
N SER A 224 -2.60 -14.08 12.39
CA SER A 224 -4.06 -13.90 12.35
C SER A 224 -4.80 -15.24 12.53
N ILE A 225 -4.31 -16.32 11.92
CA ILE A 225 -4.83 -17.67 12.11
C ILE A 225 -4.66 -18.08 13.58
N TYR A 226 -3.44 -17.95 14.12
CA TYR A 226 -3.12 -18.36 15.49
C TYR A 226 -3.76 -17.48 16.57
N LYS A 227 -4.09 -16.23 16.28
CA LYS A 227 -4.82 -15.35 17.21
C LYS A 227 -6.13 -15.98 17.67
N ASN A 228 -6.80 -16.74 16.81
CA ASN A 228 -8.02 -17.45 17.15
C ASN A 228 -7.79 -18.64 18.11
N LEU A 229 -6.57 -19.17 18.17
CA LEU A 229 -6.13 -20.18 19.15
C LEU A 229 -5.80 -19.54 20.50
N LEU A 230 -5.21 -18.34 20.48
CA LEU A 230 -4.72 -17.63 21.68
C LEU A 230 -5.73 -16.64 22.30
N SER A 231 -6.95 -16.56 21.77
CA SER A 231 -7.99 -15.66 22.29
C SER A 231 -8.47 -16.08 23.69
N SER A 232 -8.70 -15.11 24.58
CA SER A 232 -9.14 -15.30 25.97
C SER A 232 -10.47 -16.04 26.14
N ASN A 233 -11.28 -16.09 25.07
CA ASN A 233 -12.65 -16.60 25.11
C ASN A 233 -12.74 -18.13 24.88
N ARG A 234 -11.61 -18.84 24.84
CA ARG A 234 -11.57 -20.31 24.64
C ARG A 234 -11.31 -21.04 25.96
N ARG A 235 -12.15 -22.05 26.22
CA ARG A 235 -12.02 -23.03 27.30
C ARG A 235 -10.80 -23.94 27.04
N SER A 236 -10.14 -24.38 28.12
CA SER A 236 -8.93 -25.22 28.17
C SER A 236 -8.80 -26.21 27.00
N PHE A 237 -7.90 -25.93 26.06
CA PHE A 237 -7.56 -26.88 25.01
C PHE A 237 -6.73 -28.02 25.60
N GLY A 238 -7.20 -29.27 25.44
CA GLY A 238 -6.33 -30.44 25.52
C GLY A 238 -5.48 -30.56 24.23
N PHE A 239 -4.34 -31.24 24.31
CA PHE A 239 -3.40 -31.39 23.19
C PHE A 239 -4.07 -31.95 21.91
N GLU A 240 -4.98 -32.91 22.07
CA GLU A 240 -5.79 -33.50 20.98
C GLU A 240 -6.74 -32.49 20.32
N ASN A 241 -7.31 -31.57 21.09
CA ASN A 241 -8.24 -30.56 20.58
C ASN A 241 -7.50 -29.40 19.90
N LEU A 242 -6.29 -29.09 20.35
CA LEU A 242 -5.40 -28.10 19.74
C LEU A 242 -5.06 -28.51 18.29
N LYS A 243 -4.64 -29.76 18.09
CA LYS A 243 -4.31 -30.32 16.77
C LYS A 243 -5.51 -30.25 15.81
N LYS A 244 -6.70 -30.65 16.26
CA LYS A 244 -7.93 -30.56 15.46
C LYS A 244 -8.28 -29.12 15.09
N SER A 245 -8.16 -28.19 16.03
CA SER A 245 -8.42 -26.77 15.78
C SER A 245 -7.43 -26.16 14.79
N PHE A 246 -6.16 -26.57 14.84
CA PHE A 246 -5.13 -26.15 13.89
C PHE A 246 -5.45 -26.62 12.47
N ILE A 247 -5.79 -27.91 12.30
CA ILE A 247 -6.15 -28.49 11.00
C ILE A 247 -7.34 -27.75 10.38
N VAL A 248 -8.40 -27.48 11.15
CA VAL A 248 -9.59 -26.77 10.65
C VAL A 248 -9.24 -25.34 10.20
N GLN A 249 -8.39 -24.65 10.95
CA GLN A 249 -8.01 -23.26 10.66
C GLN A 249 -7.03 -23.11 9.50
N CYS A 250 -6.15 -24.11 9.29
CA CYS A 250 -5.20 -24.13 8.18
C CYS A 250 -5.79 -24.69 6.87
N ASN A 251 -6.93 -25.40 6.93
CA ASN A 251 -7.63 -25.94 5.75
C ASN A 251 -8.79 -25.07 5.24
N HIS A 252 -8.99 -23.86 5.78
CA HIS A 252 -9.89 -22.90 5.14
C HIS A 252 -9.20 -22.28 3.93
N PHE A 253 -9.39 -22.90 2.76
CA PHE A 253 -9.08 -22.35 1.44
C PHE A 253 -10.31 -21.65 0.85
#